data_AF-A0A7C1DMS5-F1
#
_entry.id   AF-A0A7C1DMS5-F1
#
_cell.length_a   1.000
_cell.length_b   1.000
_cell.length_c   1.000
_cell.angle_alpha   90.00
_cell.angle_beta   90.00
_cell.angle_gamma   90.00
#
_symmetry.space_group_name_H-M   'P 1'
#
loop_
_entity.id
_entity.type
_entity.pdbx_description
1 polymer ?
#
loop_
_entity_poly.entity_id
_entity_poly.type
_entity_poly.pdbx_seq_one_letter_code
_entity_poly.pdbx_strand_id
1 'polypeptide(L)'
;MVKNSNPGRTPFSANAGRYLAASPLPAATCLFSAAMAVSLPLLAFRFLDEGHTLKFFSLQIIALGWTGLAVFALADSLSRYREHVRMRNMFERFGLRKRILRRAAGSRCQRDAALAAAGEIGCLLEARGYFRSLGYRWYHILPDRVVANPLLFFSPSFLLTGFFSRPLRKQKTPPMASRKT
;
A
#
# COMPACT_ATOMS: atom_id res chain seq x y z
N MET A 1 -27.38 -23.63 -10.27
CA MET A 1 -26.05 -24.26 -10.05
C MET A 1 -25.12 -23.22 -9.44
N VAL A 2 -25.10 -23.10 -8.10
CA VAL A 2 -24.36 -22.05 -7.39
C VAL A 2 -22.92 -22.54 -7.21
N LYS A 3 -21.97 -21.83 -7.84
CA LYS A 3 -20.54 -22.14 -7.75
C LYS A 3 -20.06 -21.86 -6.32
N ASN A 4 -19.92 -22.93 -5.55
CA ASN A 4 -19.41 -22.92 -4.19
C ASN A 4 -17.93 -22.49 -4.22
N SER A 5 -17.69 -21.18 -4.12
CA SER A 5 -16.36 -20.59 -4.10
C SER A 5 -15.87 -20.62 -2.67
N ASN A 6 -15.07 -21.64 -2.37
CA ASN A 6 -14.36 -21.82 -1.12
C ASN A 6 -13.58 -20.53 -0.77
N PRO A 7 -13.90 -19.79 0.31
CA PRO A 7 -13.28 -18.50 0.62
C PRO A 7 -11.83 -18.60 1.12
N GLY A 8 -11.23 -19.80 1.11
CA GLY A 8 -9.97 -20.09 1.80
C GLY A 8 -8.68 -19.93 1.00
N ARG A 9 -8.69 -19.87 -0.34
CA ARG A 9 -7.46 -19.74 -1.15
C ARG A 9 -7.72 -18.95 -2.42
N THR A 10 -7.58 -17.63 -2.37
CA THR A 10 -7.40 -16.86 -3.59
C THR A 10 -6.07 -17.27 -4.22
N PRO A 11 -6.03 -17.58 -5.53
CA PRO A 11 -4.79 -18.01 -6.19
C PRO A 11 -3.72 -16.91 -6.07
N PHE A 12 -2.46 -17.31 -5.93
CA PHE A 12 -1.32 -16.39 -5.77
C PHE A 12 -1.29 -15.30 -6.86
N SER A 13 -1.65 -15.65 -8.10
CA SER A 13 -1.78 -14.72 -9.22
C SER A 13 -2.88 -13.67 -9.04
N ALA A 14 -4.02 -14.03 -8.45
CA ALA A 14 -5.08 -13.06 -8.12
C ALA A 14 -4.64 -12.12 -6.99
N ASN A 15 -3.84 -12.60 -6.03
CA ASN A 15 -3.28 -11.76 -4.98
C ASN A 15 -2.17 -10.83 -5.52
N ALA A 16 -1.36 -11.28 -6.48
CA ALA A 16 -0.36 -10.46 -7.16
C ALA A 16 -1.00 -9.37 -8.04
N GLY A 17 -2.05 -9.69 -8.80
CA GLY A 17 -2.81 -8.70 -9.56
C GLY A 17 -3.46 -7.64 -8.68
N ARG A 18 -4.03 -8.05 -7.53
CA ARG A 18 -4.58 -7.14 -6.52
C ARG A 18 -3.51 -6.27 -5.85
N TYR A 19 -2.33 -6.83 -5.61
CA TYR A 19 -1.18 -6.10 -5.06
C TYR A 19 -0.70 -4.98 -5.99
N LEU A 20 -0.57 -5.30 -7.28
CA LEU A 20 -0.19 -4.32 -8.31
C LEU A 20 -1.26 -3.26 -8.52
N ALA A 21 -2.55 -3.65 -8.54
CA ALA A 21 -3.66 -2.70 -8.64
C ALA A 21 -3.75 -1.75 -7.43
N ALA A 22 -3.42 -2.22 -6.23
CA ALA A 22 -3.46 -1.40 -5.01
C ALA A 22 -2.25 -0.46 -4.85
N SER A 23 -1.13 -0.72 -5.54
CA SER A 23 0.12 0.04 -5.36
C SER A 23 0.99 0.15 -6.63
N PRO A 24 0.45 0.63 -7.77
CA PRO A 24 1.19 0.61 -9.04
C PRO A 24 2.45 1.47 -9.01
N LEU A 25 2.37 2.67 -8.43
CA LEU A 25 3.50 3.60 -8.36
C LEU A 25 4.59 3.11 -7.39
N PRO A 26 4.29 2.77 -6.11
CA PRO A 26 5.31 2.25 -5.21
C PRO A 26 5.93 0.94 -5.68
N ALA A 27 5.15 0.04 -6.29
CA ALA A 27 5.67 -1.20 -6.85
C ALA A 27 6.61 -0.93 -8.03
N ALA A 28 6.27 0.01 -8.93
CA ALA A 28 7.15 0.42 -10.01
C ALA A 28 8.45 1.06 -9.50
N THR A 29 8.35 1.95 -8.50
CA THR A 29 9.53 2.55 -7.86
C THR A 29 10.40 1.49 -7.19
N CYS A 30 9.81 0.51 -6.51
CA CYS A 30 10.52 -0.61 -5.90
C CYS A 30 11.28 -1.43 -6.95
N LEU A 31 10.63 -1.78 -8.07
CA LEU A 31 11.27 -2.56 -9.13
C LEU A 31 12.43 -1.77 -9.78
N PHE A 32 12.21 -0.50 -10.09
CA PHE A 32 13.23 0.35 -10.68
C PHE A 32 14.43 0.53 -9.75
N SER A 33 14.19 0.84 -8.48
CA SER A 33 15.26 1.01 -7.49
C SER A 33 16.01 -0.29 -7.20
N ALA A 34 15.31 -1.43 -7.17
CA ALA A 34 15.96 -2.74 -7.05
C ALA A 34 16.83 -3.06 -8.28
N ALA A 35 16.37 -2.73 -9.49
CA ALA A 35 17.16 -2.90 -10.71
C ALA A 35 18.44 -2.05 -10.67
N MET A 36 18.34 -0.79 -10.23
CA MET A 36 19.51 0.10 -10.05
C MET A 36 20.46 -0.41 -8.95
N ALA A 37 19.91 -0.92 -7.85
CA ALA A 37 20.69 -1.50 -6.76
C ALA A 37 21.50 -2.73 -7.18
N VAL A 38 21.05 -3.46 -8.22
CA VAL A 38 21.78 -4.62 -8.77
C VAL A 38 22.72 -4.21 -9.91
N SER A 39 22.27 -3.33 -10.81
CA SER A 39 23.06 -2.94 -12.00
C SER A 39 24.32 -2.14 -11.63
N LEU A 40 24.24 -1.26 -10.62
CA LEU A 40 25.37 -0.42 -10.21
C LEU A 40 26.54 -1.22 -9.60
N PRO A 41 26.33 -2.18 -8.68
CA PRO A 41 27.40 -3.06 -8.22
C PRO A 41 28.00 -3.90 -9.34
N LEU A 42 27.18 -4.44 -10.25
CA LEU A 42 27.67 -5.21 -11.40
C LEU A 42 28.58 -4.36 -12.31
N LEU A 43 28.22 -3.09 -12.52
CA LEU A 43 29.06 -2.13 -13.23
C LEU A 43 30.32 -1.77 -12.43
N ALA A 44 30.20 -1.62 -11.11
CA ALA A 44 31.31 -1.30 -10.23
C ALA A 44 32.41 -2.37 -10.28
N PHE A 45 32.04 -3.66 -10.33
CA PHE A 45 33.02 -4.75 -10.44
C PHE A 45 33.93 -4.62 -11.67
N ARG A 46 33.45 -4.07 -12.79
CA ARG A 46 34.30 -3.83 -13.97
C ARG A 46 35.39 -2.79 -13.73
N PHE A 47 35.13 -1.80 -12.89
CA PHE A 47 36.13 -0.77 -12.53
C PHE A 47 37.14 -1.26 -11.50
N LEU A 48 36.87 -2.36 -10.81
CA LEU A 48 37.82 -2.99 -9.92
C LEU A 48 38.95 -3.66 -10.73
N ASP A 49 38.61 -4.30 -11.85
CA ASP A 49 39.55 -4.94 -12.77
C ASP A 49 40.49 -3.91 -13.44
N GLU A 50 39.98 -2.70 -13.69
CA GLU A 50 40.75 -1.57 -14.24
C GLU A 50 41.60 -0.83 -13.18
N GLY A 51 41.55 -1.24 -11.91
CA GLY A 51 42.31 -0.62 -10.82
C GLY A 51 41.74 0.73 -10.32
N HIS A 52 40.55 1.13 -10.78
CA HIS A 52 39.90 2.39 -10.40
C HIS A 52 39.08 2.26 -9.11
N THR A 53 39.77 2.12 -7.97
CA THR A 53 39.18 1.89 -6.64
C THR A 53 38.21 2.99 -6.18
N LEU A 54 38.48 4.27 -6.46
CA LEU A 54 37.58 5.37 -6.06
C LEU A 54 36.23 5.29 -6.77
N LYS A 55 36.22 4.96 -8.08
CA LYS A 55 34.99 4.77 -8.85
C LYS A 55 34.19 3.60 -8.30
N PHE A 56 34.86 2.48 -7.99
CA PHE A 56 34.24 1.33 -7.34
C PHE A 56 33.49 1.72 -6.06
N PHE A 57 34.16 2.36 -5.10
CA PHE A 57 33.50 2.73 -3.83
C PHE A 57 32.37 3.74 -4.00
N SER A 58 32.53 4.72 -4.89
CA SER A 58 31.47 5.72 -5.16
C SER A 58 30.18 5.07 -5.68
N LEU A 59 30.30 4.10 -6.60
CA LEU A 59 29.16 3.36 -7.13
C LEU A 59 28.48 2.49 -6.07
N GLN A 60 29.24 1.91 -5.14
CA GLN A 60 28.67 1.13 -4.04
C GLN A 60 27.88 1.99 -3.06
N ILE A 61 28.34 3.21 -2.75
CA ILE A 61 27.59 4.15 -1.91
C ILE A 61 26.26 4.54 -2.59
N ILE A 62 26.29 4.81 -3.90
CA ILE A 62 25.08 5.13 -4.67
C ILE A 62 24.13 3.92 -4.70
N ALA A 63 24.65 2.70 -4.92
CA ALA A 63 23.87 1.47 -4.90
C ALA A 63 23.20 1.20 -3.54
N LEU A 64 23.88 1.55 -2.44
CA LEU A 64 23.30 1.47 -1.09
C LEU A 64 22.11 2.41 -0.94
N GLY A 65 22.20 3.64 -1.49
CA GLY A 65 21.07 4.58 -1.53
C GLY A 65 19.86 4.01 -2.28
N TRP A 66 20.09 3.39 -3.44
CA TRP A 66 19.02 2.74 -4.22
C TRP A 66 18.41 1.54 -3.48
N THR A 67 19.24 0.77 -2.77
CA THR A 67 18.76 -0.33 -1.91
C THR A 67 17.83 0.18 -0.83
N GLY A 68 18.22 1.27 -0.14
CA GLY A 68 17.36 1.93 0.85
C GLY A 68 16.02 2.34 0.25
N LEU A 69 16.04 3.01 -0.90
CA LEU A 69 14.83 3.42 -1.61
C LEU A 69 13.93 2.22 -1.98
N ALA A 70 14.51 1.11 -2.44
CA ALA A 70 13.78 -0.11 -2.76
C ALA A 70 13.06 -0.69 -1.53
N VAL A 71 13.75 -0.74 -0.38
CA VAL A 71 13.17 -1.21 0.87
C VAL A 71 12.01 -0.31 1.32
N PHE A 72 12.17 1.02 1.26
CA PHE A 72 11.10 1.94 1.63
C PHE A 72 9.90 1.86 0.67
N ALA A 73 10.14 1.75 -0.64
CA ALA A 73 9.08 1.60 -1.63
C ALA A 73 8.32 0.27 -1.42
N LEU A 74 9.03 -0.81 -1.10
CA LEU A 74 8.43 -2.10 -0.76
C LEU A 74 7.60 -2.04 0.53
N ALA A 75 8.10 -1.34 1.56
CA ALA A 75 7.37 -1.15 2.80
C ALA A 75 6.08 -0.34 2.56
N ASP A 76 6.12 0.71 1.74
CA ASP A 76 4.95 1.51 1.36
C ASP A 76 3.92 0.67 0.59
N SER A 77 4.35 -0.11 -0.40
CA SER A 77 3.45 -0.98 -1.18
C SER A 77 2.77 -2.04 -0.32
N LEU A 78 3.53 -2.68 0.60
CA LEU A 78 2.98 -3.65 1.54
C LEU A 78 1.96 -3.02 2.50
N SER A 79 2.22 -1.80 2.98
CA SER A 79 1.29 -1.06 3.85
C SER A 79 -0.05 -0.80 3.13
N ARG A 80 0.00 -0.34 1.88
CA ARG A 80 -1.20 -0.14 1.03
C ARG A 80 -1.98 -1.42 0.80
N TYR A 81 -1.28 -2.52 0.51
CA TYR A 81 -1.92 -3.81 0.28
C TYR A 81 -2.62 -4.33 1.55
N ARG A 82 -1.98 -4.24 2.71
CA ARG A 82 -2.59 -4.63 4.00
C ARG A 82 -3.86 -3.83 4.28
N GLU A 83 -3.85 -2.54 3.99
CA GLU A 83 -5.01 -1.66 4.18
C GLU A 83 -6.13 -1.98 3.19
N HIS A 84 -5.80 -2.29 1.93
CA HIS A 84 -6.78 -2.74 0.94
C HIS A 84 -7.49 -4.02 1.40
N VAL A 85 -6.73 -5.04 1.82
CA VAL A 85 -7.30 -6.30 2.32
C VAL A 85 -8.19 -6.05 3.55
N ARG A 86 -7.76 -5.16 4.45
CA ARG A 86 -8.56 -4.76 5.62
C ARG A 86 -9.89 -4.14 5.22
N MET A 87 -9.88 -3.19 4.28
CA MET A 87 -11.09 -2.50 3.81
C MET A 87 -12.03 -3.45 3.07
N ARG A 88 -11.49 -4.31 2.20
CA ARG A 88 -12.27 -5.32 1.49
C ARG A 88 -13.02 -6.23 2.46
N ASN A 89 -12.33 -6.77 3.46
CA ASN A 89 -12.96 -7.61 4.49
C ASN A 89 -14.06 -6.86 5.27
N MET A 90 -13.87 -5.57 5.52
CA MET A 90 -14.90 -4.74 6.17
C MET A 90 -16.11 -4.51 5.26
N PHE A 91 -15.90 -4.31 3.96
CA PHE A 91 -16.98 -4.11 3.00
C PHE A 91 -17.76 -5.40 2.73
N GLU A 92 -17.08 -6.54 2.57
CA GLU A 92 -17.74 -7.85 2.43
C GLU A 92 -18.62 -8.19 3.64
N ARG A 93 -18.20 -7.80 4.85
CA ARG A 93 -18.94 -8.11 6.08
C ARG A 93 -20.09 -7.16 6.38
N PHE A 94 -19.91 -5.86 6.14
CA PHE A 94 -20.85 -4.83 6.62
C PHE A 94 -21.55 -4.05 5.51
N GLY A 95 -21.19 -4.32 4.25
CA GLY A 95 -21.51 -3.48 3.11
C GLY A 95 -20.73 -2.16 3.11
N LEU A 96 -20.95 -1.35 2.08
CA LEU A 96 -20.39 0.00 2.03
C LEU A 96 -21.09 0.87 3.08
N ARG A 97 -20.38 1.26 4.14
CA ARG A 97 -20.88 2.19 5.16
C ARG A 97 -20.02 3.44 5.21
N LYS A 98 -20.66 4.62 5.24
CA LYS A 98 -19.98 5.93 5.35
C LYS A 98 -19.01 6.00 6.53
N ARG A 99 -19.31 5.34 7.66
CA ARG A 99 -18.41 5.27 8.84
C ARG A 99 -17.08 4.56 8.53
N ILE A 100 -17.08 3.55 7.67
CA ILE A 100 -15.87 2.82 7.26
C ILE A 100 -15.03 3.72 6.35
N LEU A 101 -15.66 4.34 5.36
CA LEU A 101 -15.01 5.30 4.47
C LEU A 101 -14.43 6.51 5.23
N ARG A 102 -15.14 7.02 6.25
CA ARG A 102 -14.64 8.11 7.10
C ARG A 102 -13.35 7.76 7.81
N ARG A 103 -13.17 6.50 8.23
CA ARG A 103 -11.91 6.04 8.83
C ARG A 103 -10.78 5.96 7.81
N ALA A 104 -11.10 5.65 6.56
CA ALA A 104 -10.14 5.61 5.45
C ALA A 104 -9.78 7.01 4.93
N ALA A 105 -10.48 8.06 5.36
CA ALA A 105 -10.25 9.42 4.90
C ALA A 105 -8.92 10.03 5.40
N GLY A 106 -8.30 9.46 6.43
CA GLY A 106 -7.18 10.06 7.14
C GLY A 106 -5.89 10.22 6.34
N SER A 107 -5.68 9.45 5.27
CA SER A 107 -4.51 9.55 4.41
C SER A 107 -4.80 9.09 2.98
N ARG A 108 -4.01 9.54 2.01
CA ARG A 108 -4.18 9.15 0.60
C ARG A 108 -4.09 7.63 0.40
N CYS A 109 -3.13 6.96 1.03
CA CYS A 109 -2.97 5.51 0.91
C CYS A 109 -4.22 4.75 1.38
N GLN A 110 -4.86 5.21 2.47
CA GLN A 110 -6.10 4.63 2.96
C GLN A 110 -7.29 4.92 2.03
N ARG A 111 -7.37 6.12 1.46
CA ARG A 111 -8.41 6.48 0.48
C ARG A 111 -8.29 5.65 -0.80
N ASP A 112 -7.07 5.53 -1.34
CA ASP A 112 -6.81 4.74 -2.55
C ASP A 112 -7.09 3.25 -2.30
N ALA A 113 -6.68 2.71 -1.14
CA ALA A 113 -7.00 1.35 -0.73
C ALA A 113 -8.52 1.11 -0.59
N ALA A 114 -9.25 2.06 -0.01
CA ALA A 114 -10.70 1.98 0.13
C ALA A 114 -11.42 2.08 -1.22
N LEU A 115 -10.95 2.92 -2.15
CA LEU A 115 -11.48 3.01 -3.50
C LEU A 115 -11.25 1.73 -4.29
N ALA A 116 -10.04 1.16 -4.21
CA ALA A 116 -9.72 -0.13 -4.83
C ALA A 116 -10.61 -1.25 -4.29
N ALA A 117 -10.77 -1.34 -2.96
CA ALA A 117 -11.66 -2.33 -2.34
C ALA A 117 -13.14 -2.10 -2.68
N ALA A 118 -13.60 -0.86 -2.78
CA ALA A 118 -14.96 -0.52 -3.21
C ALA A 118 -15.21 -0.87 -4.68
N GLY A 119 -14.18 -0.78 -5.53
CA GLY A 119 -14.23 -1.24 -6.92
C GLY A 119 -14.48 -2.74 -7.05
N GLU A 120 -13.85 -3.56 -6.21
CA GLU A 120 -14.05 -5.01 -6.24
C GLU A 120 -15.48 -5.45 -5.88
N ILE A 121 -16.19 -4.68 -5.04
CA ILE A 121 -17.58 -4.95 -4.66
C ILE A 121 -18.61 -4.17 -5.49
N GLY A 122 -18.18 -3.46 -6.53
CA GLY A 122 -19.06 -2.70 -7.43
C GLY A 122 -19.56 -1.35 -6.90
N CYS A 123 -19.05 -0.87 -5.76
CA CYS A 123 -19.49 0.38 -5.12
C CYS A 123 -18.49 1.55 -5.31
N LEU A 124 -17.67 1.52 -6.37
CA LEU A 124 -16.64 2.53 -6.62
C LEU A 124 -17.18 3.95 -6.71
N LEU A 125 -18.28 4.14 -7.45
CA LEU A 125 -18.86 5.46 -7.68
C LEU A 125 -19.40 6.07 -6.39
N GLU A 126 -20.04 5.27 -5.55
CA GLU A 126 -20.56 5.70 -4.25
C GLU A 126 -19.42 6.08 -3.30
N ALA A 127 -18.37 5.26 -3.21
CA ALA A 127 -17.19 5.55 -2.41
C ALA A 127 -16.47 6.82 -2.88
N ARG A 128 -16.34 7.01 -4.20
CA ARG A 128 -15.75 8.21 -4.80
C ARG A 128 -16.58 9.46 -4.56
N GLY A 129 -17.90 9.35 -4.67
CA GLY A 129 -18.85 10.42 -4.33
C GLY A 129 -18.72 10.85 -2.87
N TYR A 130 -18.59 9.89 -1.95
CA TYR A 130 -18.38 10.16 -0.54
C TYR A 130 -17.06 10.89 -0.25
N PHE A 131 -15.94 10.46 -0.84
CA PHE A 131 -14.67 11.18 -0.63
C PHE A 131 -14.69 12.58 -1.25
N ARG A 132 -15.36 12.76 -2.40
CA ARG A 132 -15.57 14.09 -3.00
C ARG A 132 -16.44 14.98 -2.13
N SER A 133 -17.48 14.46 -1.49
CA SER A 133 -18.34 15.25 -0.59
C SER A 133 -17.64 15.67 0.69
N LEU A 134 -16.59 14.95 1.11
CA LEU A 134 -15.68 15.37 2.17
C LEU A 134 -14.64 16.41 1.72
N GLY A 135 -14.65 16.82 0.44
CA GLY A 135 -13.71 17.80 -0.11
C GLY A 135 -12.42 17.21 -0.68
N TYR A 136 -12.21 15.89 -0.61
CA TYR A 136 -10.99 15.29 -1.14
C TYR A 136 -10.97 15.26 -2.67
N ARG A 137 -9.80 15.64 -3.20
CA ARG A 137 -9.48 15.59 -4.62
C ARG A 137 -8.22 14.76 -4.84
N TRP A 138 -7.97 14.36 -6.09
CA TRP A 138 -6.83 13.51 -6.44
C TRP A 138 -5.47 14.13 -6.07
N TYR A 139 -5.38 15.46 -6.01
CA TYR A 139 -4.19 16.23 -5.63
C TYR A 139 -4.02 16.42 -4.10
N HIS A 140 -4.98 15.99 -3.27
CA HIS A 140 -4.82 16.03 -1.81
C HIS A 140 -3.96 14.85 -1.35
N ILE A 141 -2.64 15.04 -1.40
CA ILE A 141 -1.64 14.03 -1.04
C ILE A 141 -1.42 14.00 0.48
N LEU A 142 -1.38 15.19 1.11
CA LEU A 142 -1.11 15.34 2.53
C LEU A 142 -2.30 14.89 3.38
N PRO A 143 -2.05 14.17 4.49
CA PRO A 143 -3.06 13.90 5.51
C PRO A 143 -3.59 15.21 6.11
N ASP A 144 -4.88 15.25 6.43
CA ASP A 144 -5.53 16.47 6.93
C ASP A 144 -4.88 17.00 8.22
N ARG A 145 -4.34 16.10 9.04
CA ARG A 145 -3.60 16.46 10.25
C ARG A 145 -2.30 17.19 9.96
N VAL A 146 -1.64 16.86 8.84
CA VAL A 146 -0.41 17.52 8.39
C VAL A 146 -0.74 18.86 7.71
N VAL A 147 -1.87 18.93 6.99
CA VAL A 147 -2.37 20.21 6.45
C VAL A 147 -2.74 21.18 7.58
N ALA A 148 -3.39 20.68 8.64
CA ALA A 148 -3.76 21.49 9.79
C ALA A 148 -2.55 21.88 10.67
N ASN A 149 -1.52 21.04 10.74
CA ASN A 149 -0.29 21.34 11.46
C ASN A 149 0.91 20.67 10.77
N PRO A 150 1.70 21.42 9.98
CA PRO A 150 2.80 20.84 9.20
C PRO A 150 3.93 20.26 10.07
N LEU A 151 4.07 20.71 11.32
CA LEU A 151 5.09 20.20 12.25
C LEU A 151 4.81 18.76 12.70
N LEU A 152 3.57 18.26 12.57
CA LEU A 152 3.24 16.86 12.86
C LEU A 152 3.96 15.87 11.93
N PHE A 153 4.36 16.28 10.74
CA PHE A 153 5.07 15.43 9.79
C PHE A 153 6.40 14.91 10.35
N PHE A 154 7.07 15.72 11.17
CA PHE A 154 8.35 15.40 11.80
C PHE A 154 8.21 14.68 13.14
N SER A 155 6.99 14.41 13.61
CA SER A 155 6.80 13.73 14.88
C SER A 155 7.11 12.21 14.77
N PRO A 156 7.91 11.63 15.68
CA PRO A 156 8.23 10.20 15.67
C PRO A 156 6.97 9.32 15.76
N SER A 157 5.96 9.80 16.48
CA SER A 157 4.67 9.13 16.63
C SER A 157 3.89 9.01 15.32
N PHE A 158 3.98 10.00 14.43
CA PHE A 158 3.37 9.97 13.10
C PHE A 158 4.06 8.93 12.19
N LEU A 159 5.40 8.88 12.20
CA LEU A 159 6.16 7.88 11.44
C LEU A 159 5.88 6.45 11.94
N LEU A 160 5.84 6.24 13.26
CA LEU A 160 5.55 4.94 13.84
C LEU A 160 4.11 4.48 13.54
N THR A 161 3.11 5.37 13.54
CA THR A 161 1.75 4.97 13.18
C THR A 161 1.56 4.73 11.68
N GLY A 162 2.24 5.49 10.83
CA GLY A 162 2.19 5.31 9.37
C GLY A 162 2.82 3.99 8.89
N PHE A 163 3.98 3.63 9.43
CA PHE A 163 4.73 2.45 8.98
C PHE A 163 4.51 1.20 9.86
N PHE A 164 4.35 1.35 11.17
CA PHE A 164 4.17 0.25 12.14
C PHE A 164 2.73 0.18 12.67
N SER A 165 1.75 0.41 11.80
CA SER A 165 0.35 0.12 12.12
C SER A 165 0.22 -1.32 12.61
N ARG A 166 -0.50 -1.51 13.74
CA ARG A 166 -0.64 -2.80 14.44
C ARG A 166 -0.94 -3.92 13.44
N PRO A 167 -0.30 -5.10 13.58
CA PRO A 167 -0.54 -6.22 12.68
C PRO A 167 -2.04 -6.52 12.61
N LEU A 168 -2.51 -6.89 11.42
CA LEU A 168 -3.89 -7.32 11.20
C LEU A 168 -4.19 -8.43 12.22
N ARG A 169 -4.90 -8.09 13.29
CA ARG A 169 -5.39 -9.09 14.25
C ARG A 169 -6.21 -10.06 13.41
N LYS A 170 -5.81 -11.34 13.35
CA LYS A 170 -6.61 -12.41 12.73
C LYS A 170 -8.01 -12.29 13.34
N GLN A 171 -8.94 -11.68 12.61
CA GLN A 171 -10.30 -11.57 13.07
C GLN A 171 -10.91 -12.95 12.90
N LYS A 172 -11.29 -13.55 14.03
CA LYS A 172 -12.04 -14.81 14.07
C LYS A 172 -13.28 -14.61 13.20
N THR A 173 -13.44 -15.46 12.19
CA THR A 173 -14.62 -15.49 11.33
C THR A 173 -15.85 -15.56 12.23
N PRO A 174 -16.76 -14.57 12.22
CA PRO A 174 -17.99 -14.69 13.00
C PRO A 174 -18.78 -15.88 12.45
N PRO A 175 -19.47 -16.65 13.31
CA PRO A 175 -20.42 -17.65 12.82
C PRO A 175 -21.43 -16.93 11.92
N MET A 176 -21.65 -17.47 10.71
CA MET A 176 -22.66 -16.92 9.81
C MET A 176 -23.99 -16.90 10.56
N ALA A 177 -24.61 -15.73 10.64
CA ALA A 177 -25.95 -15.61 11.17
C ALA A 177 -26.86 -16.48 10.31
N SER A 178 -27.35 -17.58 10.90
CA SER A 178 -28.40 -18.39 10.31
C SER A 178 -29.56 -17.46 9.98
N ARG A 179 -29.80 -17.30 8.69
CA ARG A 179 -30.96 -16.56 8.17
C ARG A 179 -32.17 -17.42 8.51
N LYS A 180 -32.83 -17.13 9.63
CA LYS A 180 -34.12 -17.72 9.96
C LYS A 180 -35.12 -17.25 8.90
N THR A 181 -35.45 -18.17 7.99
CA THR A 181 -36.67 -18.17 7.18
C THR A 181 -37.88 -18.37 8.07
#